data_AF-A0A9W3FCQ6-F1
#
_entry.id   AF-A0A9W3FCQ6-F1
#
_cell.length_a   1.000
_cell.length_b   1.000
_cell.length_c   1.000
_cell.angle_alpha   90.00
_cell.angle_beta   90.00
_cell.angle_gamma   90.00
#
_symmetry.space_group_name_H-M   'P 1'
#
loop_
_entity.id
_entity.type
_entity.pdbx_description
1 polymer ?
#
loop_
_entity_poly.entity_id
_entity_poly.type
_entity_poly.pdbx_seq_one_letter_code
_entity_poly.pdbx_strand_id
1 'polypeptide(L)'
;MMKKNHEMLEGNERYEGYCVDLAAEIAKHCGFKYKLTIVGDGKYGARDADTKIWNGMVGELVYGKADIAIAPLTITLVREEVIDFSKPFMSLGISIMIKKPQKSKPGVFSFLDPLAYEIWMCIVFAYIGVSVVLFLVSRFSPYEWHTEEFEDGRETQSSESTNEFGIFNSLWFSLGAFMQQGCDISPRLVTYLLQLCAF
;
A
#
# COMPACT_ATOMS: atom_id res chain seq x y z
N MET A 1 13.66 15.16 -30.52
CA MET A 1 12.26 15.16 -30.98
C MET A 1 12.00 16.41 -31.80
N MET A 2 10.97 16.44 -32.64
CA MET A 2 10.58 17.69 -33.33
C MET A 2 9.77 18.57 -32.37
N LYS A 3 10.02 19.89 -32.42
CA LYS A 3 9.25 20.88 -31.67
C LYS A 3 7.80 20.92 -32.15
N LYS A 4 6.86 21.30 -31.30
CA LYS A 4 5.43 21.42 -31.69
C LYS A 4 5.19 22.40 -32.85
N ASN A 5 5.99 23.46 -32.93
CA ASN A 5 5.94 24.50 -33.98
C ASN A 5 7.02 24.31 -35.05
N HIS A 6 7.47 23.06 -35.30
CA HIS A 6 8.57 22.78 -36.23
C HIS A 6 8.32 23.26 -37.67
N GLU A 7 7.06 23.42 -38.09
CA GLU A 7 6.69 23.91 -39.42
C GLU A 7 7.05 25.38 -39.63
N MET A 8 7.17 26.15 -38.54
CA MET A 8 7.55 27.56 -38.56
C MET A 8 9.07 27.77 -38.42
N LEU A 9 9.84 26.68 -38.29
CA LEU A 9 11.27 26.71 -38.02
C LEU A 9 12.04 26.03 -39.16
N GLU A 10 13.29 26.43 -39.37
CA GLU A 10 14.13 25.87 -40.43
C GLU A 10 15.38 25.17 -39.87
N GLY A 11 15.89 24.21 -40.63
CA GLY A 11 17.15 23.53 -40.30
C GLY A 11 17.13 22.80 -38.96
N ASN A 12 18.15 23.08 -38.13
CA ASN A 12 18.37 22.44 -36.83
C ASN A 12 17.38 22.94 -35.76
N GLU A 13 16.82 24.14 -35.90
CA GLU A 13 15.95 24.74 -34.89
C GLU A 13 14.63 23.99 -34.70
N ARG A 14 14.26 23.17 -35.68
CA ARG A 14 13.08 22.30 -35.69
C ARG A 14 13.13 21.20 -34.63
N TYR A 15 14.31 20.89 -34.11
CA TYR A 15 14.51 19.80 -33.15
C TYR A 15 14.76 20.33 -31.73
N GLU A 16 14.35 19.54 -30.75
CA GLU A 16 14.62 19.77 -29.33
C GLU A 16 14.90 18.46 -28.58
N GLY A 17 15.49 18.58 -27.39
CA GLY A 17 15.74 17.49 -26.45
C GLY A 17 17.22 17.27 -26.16
N TYR A 18 17.49 16.35 -25.25
CA TYR A 18 18.83 16.14 -24.66
C TYR A 18 19.97 16.02 -25.69
N CYS A 19 19.81 15.22 -26.75
CA CYS A 19 20.85 15.03 -27.77
C CYS A 19 21.08 16.27 -28.63
N VAL A 20 20.08 17.16 -28.77
CA VAL A 20 20.21 18.42 -29.53
C VAL A 20 21.10 19.38 -28.75
N ASP A 21 20.85 19.53 -27.45
CA ASP A 21 21.67 20.38 -26.57
C ASP A 21 23.09 19.84 -26.46
N LEU A 22 23.24 18.52 -26.36
CA LEU A 22 24.56 17.87 -26.35
C LEU A 22 25.34 18.11 -27.66
N ALA A 23 24.68 18.01 -28.81
CA ALA A 23 25.30 18.29 -30.10
C ALA A 23 25.77 19.75 -30.21
N ALA A 24 24.98 20.70 -29.69
CA ALA A 24 25.36 22.10 -29.65
C ALA A 24 26.61 22.36 -28.80
N GLU A 25 26.70 21.75 -27.61
CA GLU A 25 27.88 21.90 -26.73
C GLU A 25 29.13 21.23 -27.33
N ILE A 26 28.99 20.04 -27.95
CA ILE A 26 30.12 19.38 -28.63
C ILE A 26 30.60 20.26 -29.81
N ALA A 27 29.68 20.76 -30.63
CA ALA A 27 30.02 21.62 -31.77
C ALA A 27 30.70 22.93 -31.33
N LYS A 28 30.25 23.52 -30.22
CA LYS A 28 30.86 24.70 -29.61
C LYS A 28 32.26 24.44 -29.09
N HIS A 29 32.51 23.30 -28.45
CA HIS A 29 33.83 22.92 -27.93
C HIS A 29 34.83 22.56 -29.04
N CYS A 30 34.37 21.86 -30.08
CA CYS A 30 35.23 21.38 -31.16
C CYS A 30 35.32 22.36 -32.35
N GLY A 31 34.42 23.35 -32.45
CA GLY A 31 34.44 24.38 -33.49
C GLY A 31 33.97 23.92 -34.87
N PHE A 32 33.01 22.99 -34.96
CA PHE A 32 32.46 22.53 -36.24
C PHE A 32 31.01 22.97 -36.48
N LYS A 33 30.63 23.06 -37.75
CA LYS A 33 29.23 23.24 -38.18
C LYS A 33 28.60 21.88 -38.37
N TYR A 34 27.32 21.75 -38.02
CA TYR A 34 26.59 20.50 -38.14
C TYR A 34 25.18 20.72 -38.66
N LYS A 35 24.61 19.66 -39.25
CA LYS A 35 23.21 19.59 -39.68
C LYS A 35 22.59 18.37 -39.04
N LEU A 36 21.50 18.56 -38.31
CA LEU A 36 20.73 17.47 -37.73
C LEU A 36 19.94 16.76 -38.83
N THR A 37 20.16 15.45 -38.95
CA THR A 37 19.43 14.56 -39.84
C THR A 37 18.76 13.46 -39.04
N ILE A 38 17.67 12.92 -39.59
CA ILE A 38 16.95 11.80 -39.00
C ILE A 38 17.24 10.57 -39.86
N VAL A 39 17.56 9.46 -39.22
CA VAL A 39 17.79 8.18 -39.90
C VAL A 39 16.58 7.78 -40.74
N GLY A 40 16.80 7.36 -41.98
CA GLY A 40 15.71 7.15 -42.94
C GLY A 40 14.72 6.03 -42.56
N ASP A 41 15.21 4.96 -41.92
CA ASP A 41 14.40 3.79 -41.54
C ASP A 41 13.93 3.81 -40.07
N GLY A 42 14.33 4.82 -39.28
CA GLY A 42 13.99 4.95 -37.87
C GLY A 42 14.61 3.89 -36.94
N LYS A 43 15.59 3.12 -37.41
CA LYS A 43 16.22 2.03 -36.62
C LYS A 43 17.55 2.45 -36.01
N TYR A 44 17.90 1.83 -34.89
CA TYR A 44 19.22 2.02 -34.26
C TYR A 44 20.36 1.46 -35.10
N GLY A 45 20.13 0.29 -35.69
CA GLY A 45 21.10 -0.43 -36.49
C GLY A 45 21.31 -1.85 -36.00
N ALA A 46 21.06 -2.78 -36.91
CA ALA A 46 21.26 -4.21 -36.76
C ALA A 46 21.85 -4.75 -38.06
N ARG A 47 22.65 -5.81 -37.92
CA ARG A 47 23.23 -6.52 -39.06
C ARG A 47 22.25 -7.58 -39.53
N ASP A 48 21.89 -7.51 -40.79
CA ASP A 48 21.07 -8.54 -41.43
C ASP A 48 21.83 -9.88 -41.45
N ALA A 49 21.12 -10.98 -41.14
CA ALA A 49 21.77 -12.27 -40.94
C ALA A 49 22.30 -12.88 -42.26
N ASP A 50 21.56 -12.67 -43.34
CA ASP A 50 21.81 -13.29 -44.65
C ASP A 50 22.74 -12.42 -45.49
N THR A 51 22.38 -11.14 -45.64
CA THR A 51 23.11 -10.19 -46.49
C THR A 51 24.30 -9.56 -45.79
N LYS A 52 24.38 -9.67 -44.45
CA LYS A 52 25.40 -9.02 -43.60
C LYS A 52 25.41 -7.48 -43.68
N ILE A 53 24.37 -6.87 -44.25
CA ILE A 53 24.22 -5.43 -44.41
C ILE A 53 23.76 -4.80 -43.09
N TRP A 54 24.31 -3.64 -42.75
CA TRP A 54 23.89 -2.86 -41.59
C TRP A 54 22.79 -1.88 -41.95
N ASN A 55 21.72 -1.82 -41.16
CA ASN A 55 20.66 -0.81 -41.30
C ASN A 55 20.77 0.28 -40.22
N GLY A 56 19.79 1.18 -40.16
CA GLY A 56 19.71 2.20 -39.12
C GLY A 56 20.89 3.16 -39.07
N MET A 57 21.06 3.79 -37.91
CA MET A 57 22.15 4.75 -37.67
C MET A 57 23.53 4.12 -37.83
N VAL A 58 23.70 2.84 -37.44
CA VAL A 58 24.97 2.12 -37.65
C VAL A 58 25.28 2.00 -39.15
N GLY A 59 24.31 1.61 -39.97
CA GLY A 59 24.49 1.52 -41.43
C GLY A 59 24.81 2.87 -42.07
N GLU A 60 24.21 3.96 -41.59
CA GLU A 60 24.52 5.31 -42.10
C GLU A 60 25.98 5.72 -41.85
N LEU A 61 26.56 5.35 -40.70
CA LEU A 61 27.98 5.58 -40.42
C LEU A 61 28.89 4.65 -41.23
N VAL A 62 28.58 3.34 -41.26
CA VAL A 62 29.39 2.33 -41.98
C VAL A 62 29.51 2.66 -43.47
N TYR A 63 28.43 3.15 -44.08
CA TYR A 63 28.39 3.48 -45.51
C TYR A 63 28.67 4.95 -45.83
N GLY A 64 29.13 5.74 -44.85
CA GLY A 64 29.51 7.15 -45.06
C GLY A 64 28.35 8.07 -45.46
N LYS A 65 27.11 7.73 -45.06
CA LYS A 65 25.93 8.59 -45.25
C LYS A 65 25.80 9.65 -44.17
N ALA A 66 26.38 9.41 -42.99
CA ALA A 66 26.45 10.33 -41.87
C ALA A 66 27.87 10.33 -41.28
N ASP A 67 28.30 11.47 -40.73
CA ASP A 67 29.65 11.64 -40.18
C ASP A 67 29.74 11.28 -38.69
N ILE A 68 28.67 11.54 -37.93
CA ILE A 68 28.59 11.29 -36.49
C ILE A 68 27.15 10.96 -36.07
N ALA A 69 26.98 10.05 -35.11
CA ALA A 69 25.69 9.74 -34.52
C ALA A 69 25.64 10.13 -33.04
N ILE A 70 24.98 11.26 -32.74
CA ILE A 70 24.67 11.69 -31.36
C ILE A 70 23.24 11.26 -31.05
N ALA A 71 23.10 10.06 -30.47
CA ALA A 71 21.83 9.41 -30.24
C ALA A 71 21.91 8.48 -29.02
N PRO A 72 20.76 8.02 -28.45
CA PRO A 72 20.76 6.99 -27.41
C PRO A 72 21.10 5.60 -27.99
N LEU A 73 22.32 5.44 -28.50
CA LEU A 73 22.82 4.22 -29.12
C LEU A 73 23.63 3.40 -28.11
N THR A 74 23.13 2.22 -27.76
CA THR A 74 23.84 1.30 -26.86
C THR A 74 25.11 0.75 -27.52
N ILE A 75 26.23 0.85 -26.80
CA ILE A 75 27.51 0.25 -27.15
C ILE A 75 27.39 -1.27 -27.01
N THR A 76 27.63 -2.01 -28.09
CA THR A 76 27.64 -3.48 -28.10
C THR A 76 28.85 -3.98 -28.89
N LEU A 77 29.34 -5.17 -28.57
CA LEU A 77 30.52 -5.77 -29.22
C LEU A 77 30.40 -5.77 -30.74
N VAL A 78 29.26 -6.23 -31.27
CA VAL A 78 29.04 -6.33 -32.73
C VAL A 78 29.00 -4.98 -33.45
N ARG A 79 28.67 -3.89 -32.74
CA ARG A 79 28.69 -2.53 -33.32
C ARG A 79 30.10 -1.94 -33.27
N GLU A 80 30.83 -2.21 -32.19
CA GLU A 80 32.22 -1.78 -32.02
C GLU A 80 33.17 -2.38 -33.08
N GLU A 81 32.81 -3.53 -33.67
CA GLU A 81 33.55 -4.11 -34.80
C GLU A 81 33.48 -3.30 -36.10
N VAL A 82 32.50 -2.40 -36.25
CA VAL A 82 32.26 -1.67 -37.52
C VAL A 82 32.26 -0.15 -37.38
N ILE A 83 32.12 0.37 -36.16
CA ILE A 83 32.18 1.80 -35.84
C ILE A 83 32.87 2.01 -34.50
N ASP A 84 33.56 3.14 -34.35
CA ASP A 84 34.18 3.52 -33.09
C ASP A 84 33.18 4.25 -32.18
N PHE A 85 33.30 4.02 -30.86
CA PHE A 85 32.53 4.72 -29.83
C PHE A 85 33.43 5.60 -28.96
N SER A 86 32.89 6.72 -28.49
CA SER A 86 33.49 7.49 -27.41
C SER A 86 33.28 6.81 -26.05
N LYS A 87 33.83 7.41 -24.98
CA LYS A 87 33.50 6.97 -23.62
C LYS A 87 32.01 7.22 -23.35
N PRO A 88 31.31 6.27 -22.68
CA PRO A 88 29.89 6.43 -22.39
C PRO A 88 29.66 7.67 -21.53
N PHE A 89 28.72 8.53 -21.95
CA PHE A 89 28.37 9.77 -21.23
C PHE A 89 27.19 9.58 -20.26
N MET A 90 26.46 8.47 -20.36
CA MET A 90 25.32 8.14 -19.51
C MET A 90 25.31 6.64 -19.20
N SER A 91 25.18 6.30 -17.92
CA SER A 91 25.05 4.90 -17.47
C SER A 91 23.58 4.55 -17.32
N LEU A 92 23.14 3.52 -18.05
CA LEU A 92 21.77 3.01 -18.05
C LEU A 92 21.81 1.49 -17.87
N GLY A 93 20.78 0.93 -17.24
CA GLY A 93 20.63 -0.51 -17.05
C GLY A 93 19.24 -0.98 -17.43
N ILE A 94 19.07 -2.30 -17.55
CA ILE A 94 17.75 -2.91 -17.78
C ILE A 94 16.90 -2.67 -16.52
N SER A 95 15.71 -2.10 -16.71
CA SER A 95 14.75 -1.85 -15.64
C SER A 95 13.37 -2.38 -16.05
N ILE A 96 12.56 -2.76 -15.06
CA ILE A 96 11.19 -3.24 -15.27
C ILE A 96 10.23 -2.12 -14.91
N MET A 97 9.39 -1.72 -15.87
CA MET A 97 8.33 -0.76 -15.64
C MET A 97 7.03 -1.51 -15.33
N ILE A 98 6.49 -1.30 -14.13
CA ILE A 98 5.18 -1.84 -13.73
C ILE A 98 4.19 -0.70 -13.48
N LYS A 99 2.91 -0.96 -13.75
CA LYS A 99 1.85 -0.02 -13.39
C LYS A 99 1.86 0.18 -11.88
N LYS A 100 1.83 1.43 -11.43
CA LYS A 100 1.73 1.77 -10.01
C LYS A 100 0.53 1.02 -9.40
N PRO A 101 0.71 0.20 -8.35
CA PRO A 101 -0.39 -0.51 -7.75
C PRO A 101 -1.38 0.51 -7.18
N GLN A 102 -2.66 0.32 -7.51
CA GLN A 102 -3.72 1.08 -6.87
C GLN A 102 -3.90 0.51 -5.47
N LYS A 103 -3.62 1.31 -4.44
CA LYS A 103 -3.99 0.93 -3.06
C LYS A 103 -5.52 0.81 -3.03
N SER A 104 -6.03 -0.34 -2.62
CA SER A 104 -7.45 -0.50 -2.35
C SER A 104 -7.84 0.51 -1.26
N LYS A 105 -8.97 1.22 -1.47
CA LYS A 105 -9.52 2.07 -0.42
C LYS A 105 -9.89 1.15 0.77
N PRO A 106 -9.65 1.57 2.02
CA PRO A 106 -10.08 0.82 3.18
C PRO A 106 -11.59 0.53 3.07
N GLY A 107 -11.99 -0.71 3.36
CA GLY A 107 -13.39 -1.11 3.36
C GLY A 107 -14.18 -0.40 4.46
N VAL A 108 -15.52 -0.47 4.40
CA VAL A 108 -16.41 0.12 5.44
C VAL A 108 -16.16 -0.44 6.84
N PHE A 109 -15.58 -1.63 6.94
CA PHE A 109 -15.20 -2.29 8.20
C PHE A 109 -13.71 -2.15 8.54
N SER A 110 -12.98 -1.21 7.91
CA SER A 110 -11.55 -1.06 8.16
C SER A 110 -11.20 -0.66 9.59
N PHE A 111 -12.18 -0.21 10.39
CA PHE A 111 -12.01 0.00 11.82
C PHE A 111 -11.83 -1.31 12.62
N LEU A 112 -12.20 -2.48 12.06
CA LEU A 112 -11.97 -3.81 12.64
C LEU A 112 -10.60 -4.38 12.25
N ASP A 113 -9.98 -3.88 11.17
CA ASP A 113 -8.66 -4.30 10.67
C ASP A 113 -7.50 -4.21 11.70
N PRO A 114 -7.51 -3.31 12.71
CA PRO A 114 -6.45 -3.27 13.72
C PRO A 114 -6.35 -4.56 14.56
N LEU A 115 -7.38 -5.40 14.56
CA LEU A 115 -7.44 -6.62 15.32
C LEU A 115 -7.75 -7.82 14.42
N ALA A 116 -6.97 -8.89 14.55
CA ALA A 116 -7.16 -10.10 13.76
C ALA A 116 -8.51 -10.78 14.04
N TYR A 117 -9.08 -11.46 13.04
CA TYR A 117 -10.39 -12.10 13.13
C TYR A 117 -10.44 -13.15 14.26
N GLU A 118 -9.32 -13.83 14.51
CA GLU A 118 -9.16 -14.81 15.59
C GLU A 118 -9.41 -14.17 16.96
N ILE A 119 -8.94 -12.94 17.18
CA ILE A 119 -9.11 -12.26 18.46
C ILE A 119 -10.56 -11.80 18.60
N TRP A 120 -11.22 -11.36 17.52
CA TRP A 120 -12.65 -11.05 17.53
C TRP A 120 -13.49 -12.28 17.96
N MET A 121 -13.17 -13.47 17.44
CA MET A 121 -13.81 -14.71 17.85
C MET A 121 -13.55 -15.02 19.32
N CYS A 122 -12.30 -14.85 19.79
CA CYS A 122 -11.96 -15.02 21.20
C CYS A 122 -12.73 -14.07 22.12
N ILE A 123 -12.90 -12.79 21.74
CA ILE A 123 -13.67 -11.81 22.51
C ILE A 123 -15.13 -12.26 22.65
N VAL A 124 -15.76 -12.74 21.56
CA VAL A 124 -17.14 -13.23 21.58
C VAL A 124 -17.28 -14.47 22.48
N PHE A 125 -16.37 -15.44 22.37
CA PHE A 125 -16.41 -16.64 23.22
C PHE A 125 -16.15 -16.32 24.69
N ALA A 126 -15.17 -15.45 24.99
CA ALA A 126 -14.87 -15.02 26.35
C ALA A 126 -16.07 -14.26 26.95
N TYR A 127 -16.72 -13.39 26.19
CA TYR A 127 -17.92 -12.67 26.62
C TYR A 127 -19.04 -13.63 27.03
N ILE A 128 -19.39 -14.59 26.17
CA ILE A 128 -20.41 -15.61 26.48
C ILE A 128 -19.99 -16.44 27.70
N GLY A 129 -18.73 -16.85 27.77
CA GLY A 129 -18.19 -17.63 28.88
C GLY A 129 -18.31 -16.91 30.22
N VAL A 130 -17.92 -15.63 30.28
CA VAL A 130 -18.04 -14.80 31.49
C VAL A 130 -19.49 -14.65 31.91
N SER A 131 -20.41 -14.38 30.98
CA SER A 131 -21.84 -14.24 31.31
C SER A 131 -22.47 -15.53 31.83
N VAL A 132 -22.07 -16.70 31.31
CA VAL A 132 -22.52 -18.01 31.82
C VAL A 132 -21.96 -18.28 33.21
N VAL A 133 -20.66 -18.04 33.44
CA VAL A 133 -20.05 -18.22 34.77
C VAL A 133 -20.72 -17.32 35.80
N LEU A 134 -20.94 -16.04 35.48
CA LEU A 134 -21.64 -15.10 36.36
C LEU A 134 -23.07 -15.55 36.66
N PHE A 135 -23.81 -16.05 35.66
CA PHE A 135 -25.16 -16.58 35.87
C PHE A 135 -25.19 -17.82 36.77
N LEU A 136 -24.21 -18.72 36.64
CA LEU A 136 -24.12 -19.89 37.54
C LEU A 136 -23.77 -19.45 38.97
N VAL A 137 -22.82 -18.52 39.13
CA VAL A 137 -22.42 -18.01 40.45
C VAL A 137 -23.59 -17.32 41.15
N SER A 138 -24.35 -16.46 40.47
CA SER A 138 -25.52 -15.79 41.04
C SER A 138 -26.65 -16.76 41.39
N ARG A 139 -26.72 -17.93 40.72
CA ARG A 139 -27.74 -18.95 40.99
C ARG A 139 -27.37 -19.91 42.13
N PHE A 140 -26.07 -20.19 42.30
CA PHE A 140 -25.56 -21.12 43.31
C PHE A 140 -25.12 -20.46 44.62
N SER A 141 -24.90 -19.15 44.65
CA SER A 141 -24.60 -18.41 45.89
C SER A 141 -25.89 -18.06 46.64
N PRO A 142 -26.20 -18.69 47.80
CA PRO A 142 -27.40 -18.38 48.57
C PRO A 142 -27.32 -17.03 49.30
N TYR A 143 -26.22 -16.29 49.16
CA TYR A 143 -25.95 -15.02 49.86
C TYR A 143 -26.34 -13.76 49.07
N GLU A 144 -26.72 -13.88 47.79
CA GLU A 144 -27.28 -12.77 46.99
C GLU A 144 -28.81 -12.69 47.04
N TRP A 145 -29.44 -13.65 47.72
CA TRP A 145 -30.87 -13.69 47.95
C TRP A 145 -31.27 -12.52 48.88
N HIS A 146 -32.03 -11.56 48.38
CA HIS A 146 -32.48 -10.41 49.16
C HIS A 146 -33.37 -10.90 50.32
N THR A 147 -32.92 -10.72 51.57
CA THR A 147 -33.81 -10.75 52.73
C THR A 147 -34.07 -9.30 53.09
N GLU A 148 -35.18 -8.75 52.60
CA GLU A 148 -35.69 -7.50 53.13
C GLU A 148 -36.17 -7.77 54.56
N GLU A 149 -35.42 -7.29 55.56
CA GLU A 149 -35.99 -7.11 56.89
C GLU A 149 -36.99 -5.97 56.81
N PHE A 150 -38.27 -6.31 56.64
CA PHE A 150 -39.39 -5.39 56.82
C PHE A 150 -39.46 -4.97 58.30
N GLU A 151 -39.06 -3.75 58.63
CA GLU A 151 -39.53 -3.09 59.85
C GLU A 151 -40.96 -2.56 59.63
N ASP A 152 -41.87 -3.16 60.39
CA ASP A 152 -43.20 -2.70 60.81
C ASP A 152 -44.44 -3.08 59.96
N GLY A 153 -44.97 -4.28 60.26
CA GLY A 153 -46.33 -4.42 60.76
C GLY A 153 -47.51 -4.45 59.76
N ARG A 154 -47.72 -5.58 59.06
CA ARG A 154 -49.01 -6.32 58.97
C ARG A 154 -48.94 -7.52 58.01
N GLU A 155 -49.74 -8.53 58.36
CA GLU A 155 -49.76 -9.94 57.97
C GLU A 155 -49.72 -10.35 56.47
N THR A 156 -48.90 -11.38 56.23
CA THR A 156 -49.09 -12.53 55.32
C THR A 156 -49.17 -12.29 53.80
N GLN A 157 -48.03 -12.51 53.11
CA GLN A 157 -47.93 -13.40 51.94
C GLN A 157 -46.47 -13.60 51.49
N SER A 158 -46.11 -14.88 51.27
CA SER A 158 -44.96 -15.42 50.54
C SER A 158 -43.71 -14.56 50.42
N SER A 159 -42.63 -15.02 51.05
CA SER A 159 -41.25 -14.67 50.79
C SER A 159 -40.89 -14.90 49.31
N GLU A 160 -41.21 -13.94 48.44
CA GLU A 160 -40.67 -13.85 47.09
C GLU A 160 -39.29 -13.23 47.16
N SER A 161 -38.34 -14.09 47.47
CA SER A 161 -36.95 -13.80 47.24
C SER A 161 -36.67 -13.69 45.74
N THR A 162 -36.47 -12.48 45.23
CA THR A 162 -36.19 -12.23 43.82
C THR A 162 -34.67 -12.13 43.60
N ASN A 163 -34.16 -12.96 42.69
CA ASN A 163 -32.79 -12.86 42.21
C ASN A 163 -32.77 -11.87 41.04
N GLU A 164 -32.25 -10.65 41.26
CA GLU A 164 -32.15 -9.63 40.20
C GLU A 164 -31.17 -10.04 39.08
N PHE A 165 -30.31 -11.03 39.28
CA PHE A 165 -29.37 -11.54 38.26
C PHE A 165 -29.97 -12.67 37.41
N GLY A 166 -30.95 -12.32 36.58
CA GLY A 166 -31.38 -13.17 35.45
C GLY A 166 -30.32 -13.28 34.34
N ILE A 167 -30.51 -14.21 33.40
CA ILE A 167 -29.52 -14.46 32.32
C ILE A 167 -29.29 -13.24 31.42
N PHE A 168 -30.34 -12.45 31.19
CA PHE A 168 -30.29 -11.21 30.42
C PHE A 168 -29.54 -10.10 31.18
N ASN A 169 -29.70 -10.03 32.51
CA ASN A 169 -29.04 -9.05 33.35
C ASN A 169 -27.54 -9.35 33.49
N SER A 170 -27.15 -10.63 33.53
CA SER A 170 -25.74 -11.05 33.49
C SER A 170 -25.05 -10.67 32.17
N LEU A 171 -25.74 -10.85 31.04
CA LEU A 171 -25.25 -10.43 29.72
C LEU A 171 -25.10 -8.91 29.65
N TRP A 172 -26.12 -8.16 30.09
CA TRP A 172 -26.10 -6.70 30.11
C TRP A 172 -24.98 -6.14 31.01
N PHE A 173 -24.79 -6.74 32.19
CA PHE A 173 -23.69 -6.41 33.09
C PHE A 173 -22.32 -6.67 32.45
N SER A 174 -22.13 -7.84 31.83
CA SER A 174 -20.88 -8.21 31.15
C SER A 174 -20.57 -7.25 30.00
N LEU A 175 -21.59 -6.79 29.27
CA LEU A 175 -21.44 -5.84 28.17
C LEU A 175 -21.08 -4.44 28.68
N GLY A 176 -21.77 -3.96 29.72
CA GLY A 176 -21.49 -2.67 30.35
C GLY A 176 -20.09 -2.61 30.97
N ALA A 177 -19.62 -3.71 31.56
CA ALA A 177 -18.26 -3.85 32.06
C ALA A 177 -17.21 -3.85 30.92
N PHE A 178 -17.46 -4.59 29.83
CA PHE A 178 -16.56 -4.64 28.67
C PHE A 178 -16.43 -3.28 27.97
N MET A 179 -17.55 -2.54 27.84
CA MET A 179 -17.56 -1.20 27.24
C MET A 179 -17.11 -0.09 28.20
N GLN A 180 -16.76 -0.42 29.45
CA GLN A 180 -16.37 0.52 30.51
C GLN A 180 -17.44 1.59 30.83
N GLN A 181 -18.72 1.29 30.57
CA GLN A 181 -19.82 2.25 30.75
C GLN A 181 -20.51 2.13 32.12
N GLY A 182 -20.12 1.15 32.94
CA GLY A 182 -20.79 0.87 34.23
C GLY A 182 -22.17 0.24 34.03
N CYS A 183 -22.73 -0.33 35.10
CA CYS A 183 -24.09 -0.87 35.12
C CYS A 183 -24.70 -0.59 36.49
N ASP A 184 -25.99 -0.27 36.54
CA ASP A 184 -26.70 0.07 37.80
C ASP A 184 -26.86 -1.13 38.73
N ILE A 185 -26.69 -2.35 38.22
CA ILE A 185 -26.88 -3.61 38.93
C ILE A 185 -25.49 -4.22 39.18
N SER A 186 -25.04 -4.26 40.43
CA SER A 186 -23.72 -4.80 40.80
C SER A 186 -23.86 -6.01 41.74
N PRO A 187 -23.20 -7.15 41.44
CA PRO A 187 -23.18 -8.29 42.36
C PRO A 187 -22.26 -7.96 43.56
N ARG A 188 -22.77 -8.05 44.79
CA ARG A 188 -22.01 -7.67 46.01
C ARG A 188 -20.76 -8.53 46.23
N LEU A 189 -20.77 -9.79 45.76
CA LEU A 189 -19.60 -10.69 45.81
C LEU A 189 -18.53 -10.34 44.77
N VAL A 190 -18.94 -9.77 43.63
CA VAL A 190 -18.03 -9.37 42.56
C VAL A 190 -17.35 -8.04 42.89
N THR A 191 -17.95 -7.19 43.73
CA THR A 191 -17.28 -5.99 44.28
C THR A 191 -15.97 -6.37 45.00
N TYR A 192 -15.96 -7.47 45.78
CA TYR A 192 -14.75 -7.95 46.46
C TYR A 192 -13.72 -8.57 45.51
N LEU A 193 -14.15 -9.25 44.45
CA LEU A 193 -13.26 -9.87 43.45
C LEU A 193 -12.66 -8.85 42.46
N LEU A 194 -13.43 -7.85 42.02
CA LEU A 194 -12.93 -6.78 41.15
C LEU A 194 -11.96 -5.84 41.87
N GLN A 195 -12.15 -5.59 43.17
CA GLN A 195 -11.21 -4.82 43.99
C GLN A 195 -9.84 -5.51 44.13
N LEU A 196 -9.80 -6.84 43.98
CA LEU A 196 -8.58 -7.66 44.04
C LEU A 196 -7.87 -7.77 42.67
N CYS A 197 -8.60 -7.65 41.56
CA CYS A 197 -8.03 -7.68 40.20
C CYS A 197 -7.60 -6.30 39.66
N ALA A 198 -7.89 -5.21 40.39
CA ALA A 198 -7.50 -3.85 40.06
C ALA A 198 -6.14 -3.41 40.66
N PHE A 199 -5.33 -4.36 41.15
CA PHE A 199 -3.93 -4.19 41.52
C PHE A 199 -3.02 -5.07 40.66
#